data_AF-A0AAD7ASS2-F1
#
_entry.id   AF-A0AAD7ASS2-F1
#
_cell.length_a   1.000
_cell.length_b   1.000
_cell.length_c   1.000
_cell.angle_alpha   90.00
_cell.angle_beta   90.00
_cell.angle_gamma   90.00
#
_symmetry.space_group_name_H-M   'P 1'
#
loop_
_entity.id
_entity.type
_entity.pdbx_description
1 polymer ?
#
loop_
_entity_poly.entity_id
_entity_poly.type
_entity_poly.pdbx_seq_one_letter_code
_entity_poly.pdbx_strand_id
1 'polypeptide(L)'
;MFSENPASTNAPAMPEQNQAPHAAAVTEQNSAEPPIVPFKERVIGVAKKTRGTVLGKPELKEHGEKILQGEASIHDINEPRST
;
A
#
# COMPACT_ATOMS: atom_id res chain seq x y z
N MET A 1 6.82 -30.33 48.14
CA MET A 1 6.06 -29.07 48.07
C MET A 1 6.45 -28.43 46.74
N PHE A 2 5.50 -28.40 45.80
CA PHE A 2 5.68 -27.86 44.47
C PHE A 2 5.51 -26.33 44.54
N SER A 3 6.56 -25.59 44.24
CA SER A 3 6.49 -24.14 44.06
C SER A 3 6.65 -23.85 42.58
N GLU A 4 5.50 -23.79 41.91
CA GLU A 4 5.37 -23.31 40.54
C GLU A 4 5.61 -21.79 40.55
N ASN A 5 6.71 -21.33 39.95
CA ASN A 5 6.82 -19.95 39.51
C ASN A 5 6.40 -19.93 38.03
N PRO A 6 5.25 -19.34 37.69
CA PRO A 6 4.77 -19.33 36.31
C PRO A 6 5.70 -18.47 35.44
N ALA A 7 6.03 -19.00 34.28
CA ALA A 7 6.83 -18.38 33.25
C ALA A 7 6.36 -16.93 32.99
N SER A 8 7.22 -15.97 33.32
CA SER A 8 7.06 -14.59 32.89
C SER A 8 7.35 -14.52 31.39
N THR A 9 6.36 -14.88 30.58
CA THR A 9 6.31 -14.59 29.15
C THR A 9 6.24 -13.08 28.96
N ASN A 10 7.41 -12.44 28.93
CA ASN A 10 7.57 -11.14 28.30
C ASN A 10 7.47 -11.35 26.79
N ALA A 11 6.24 -11.51 26.28
CA ALA A 11 5.97 -11.35 24.87
C ALA A 11 6.26 -9.88 24.51
N PRO A 12 7.12 -9.58 23.52
CA PRO A 12 7.21 -8.23 23.01
C PRO A 12 5.82 -7.86 22.46
N ALA A 13 5.23 -6.81 23.04
CA ALA A 13 4.01 -6.21 22.53
C ALA A 13 4.19 -5.95 21.03
N MET A 14 3.40 -6.64 20.20
CA MET A 14 3.31 -6.33 18.79
C MET A 14 2.85 -4.87 18.68
N PRO A 15 3.50 -4.03 17.86
CA PRO A 15 3.05 -2.66 17.67
C PRO A 15 1.63 -2.69 17.13
N GLU A 16 0.73 -2.08 17.91
CA GLU A 16 -0.65 -1.82 17.57
C GLU A 16 -0.70 -1.22 16.16
N GLN A 17 -1.29 -2.00 15.26
CA GLN A 17 -1.43 -1.65 13.86
C GLN A 17 -2.40 -0.47 13.78
N ASN A 18 -1.81 0.74 13.80
CA ASN A 18 -2.46 2.04 13.72
C ASN A 18 -3.52 2.01 12.60
N GLN A 19 -4.79 1.82 12.99
CA GLN A 19 -5.90 1.73 12.05
C GLN A 19 -6.00 3.07 11.33
N ALA A 20 -5.80 3.04 10.02
CA ALA A 20 -5.90 4.21 9.16
C ALA A 20 -7.30 4.84 9.33
N PRO A 21 -7.41 6.18 9.47
CA PRO A 21 -8.72 6.83 9.51
C PRO A 21 -9.42 6.61 8.16
N HIS A 22 -10.63 6.07 8.23
CA HIS A 22 -11.52 5.87 7.11
C HIS A 22 -12.09 7.23 6.66
N ALA A 23 -11.39 7.93 5.77
CA ALA A 23 -11.93 9.11 5.13
C ALA A 23 -12.48 8.74 3.74
N ALA A 24 -13.78 8.46 3.69
CA ALA A 24 -14.56 8.60 2.47
C ALA A 24 -14.82 10.09 2.24
N ALA A 25 -14.12 10.70 1.30
CA ALA A 25 -14.50 11.98 0.74
C ALA A 25 -13.97 12.07 -0.71
N VAL A 26 -14.92 12.03 -1.64
CA VAL A 26 -14.74 12.44 -3.03
C VAL A 26 -14.35 13.91 -3.03
N THR A 27 -13.31 14.31 -3.75
CA THR A 27 -13.15 15.72 -4.16
C THR A 27 -12.61 15.77 -5.57
N GLU A 28 -13.47 16.28 -6.42
CA GLU A 28 -13.31 16.54 -7.83
C GLU A 28 -12.66 17.93 -8.01
N GLN A 29 -11.64 17.99 -8.86
CA GLN A 29 -11.22 19.13 -9.69
C GLN A 29 -10.46 20.35 -9.13
N ASN A 30 -9.26 20.51 -9.71
CA ASN A 30 -8.69 21.72 -10.31
C ASN A 30 -7.92 22.72 -9.42
N SER A 31 -6.60 22.53 -9.34
CA SER A 31 -5.58 23.59 -9.27
C SER A 31 -4.21 22.97 -9.57
N ALA A 32 -3.29 23.74 -10.14
CA ALA A 32 -1.96 23.33 -10.59
C ALA A 32 -1.01 22.94 -9.44
N GLU A 33 -1.37 21.91 -8.69
CA GLU A 33 -0.53 21.19 -7.74
C GLU A 33 -0.07 19.87 -8.38
N PRO A 34 1.12 19.34 -8.03
CA PRO A 34 1.56 18.04 -8.53
C PRO A 34 0.45 17.01 -8.32
N PRO A 35 0.20 16.11 -9.30
CA PRO A 35 -0.96 15.24 -9.30
C PRO A 35 -1.06 14.55 -7.95
N ILE A 36 -2.10 14.90 -7.18
CA ILE A 36 -2.32 14.35 -5.85
C ILE A 36 -2.78 12.91 -6.05
N VAL A 37 -1.82 12.00 -6.18
CA VAL A 37 -2.10 10.56 -6.27
C VAL A 37 -2.86 10.16 -5.00
N PRO A 38 -4.08 9.60 -5.12
CA PRO A 38 -4.87 9.19 -3.98
C PRO A 38 -4.07 8.30 -3.04
N PHE A 39 -4.28 8.42 -1.72
CA PHE A 39 -3.51 7.66 -0.72
C PHE A 39 -3.47 6.15 -1.02
N LYS A 40 -4.60 5.57 -1.45
CA LYS A 40 -4.71 4.16 -1.82
C LYS A 40 -3.82 3.81 -3.02
N GLU A 41 -3.79 4.67 -4.04
CA GLU A 41 -2.94 4.50 -5.21
C GLU A 41 -1.47 4.61 -4.84
N ARG A 42 -1.09 5.55 -3.95
CA ARG A 42 0.29 5.64 -3.46
C ARG A 42 0.74 4.37 -2.74
N VAL A 43 -0.09 3.84 -1.85
CA VAL A 43 0.22 2.60 -1.11
C VAL A 43 0.42 1.44 -2.10
N ILE A 44 -0.44 1.33 -3.10
CA ILE A 44 -0.36 0.28 -4.11
C ILE A 44 0.86 0.46 -5.02
N GLY A 45 1.18 1.69 -5.41
CA GLY A 45 2.38 2.02 -6.18
C GLY A 45 3.67 1.62 -5.44
N VAL A 46 3.77 1.94 -4.13
CA VAL A 46 4.88 1.50 -3.28
C VAL A 46 4.94 -0.02 -3.19
N ALA A 47 3.82 -0.69 -2.95
CA ALA A 47 3.77 -2.15 -2.86
C ALA A 47 4.21 -2.82 -4.18
N LYS A 48 3.76 -2.31 -5.33
CA LYS A 48 4.16 -2.78 -6.66
C LYS A 48 5.64 -2.55 -6.92
N LYS A 49 6.15 -1.35 -6.60
CA LYS A 49 7.57 -1.02 -6.72
C LYS A 49 8.44 -1.97 -5.89
N THR A 50 8.12 -2.13 -4.61
CA THR A 50 8.87 -3.03 -3.70
C THR A 50 8.78 -4.48 -4.16
N ARG A 51 7.58 -4.97 -4.51
CA ARG A 51 7.39 -6.35 -4.99
C ARG A 51 8.14 -6.60 -6.31
N GLY A 52 8.13 -5.64 -7.23
CA GLY A 52 8.89 -5.71 -8.48
C GLY A 52 10.39 -5.81 -8.24
N THR A 53 10.93 -4.98 -7.34
CA THR A 53 12.35 -5.04 -6.95
C THR A 53 12.71 -6.37 -6.30
N VAL A 54 11.93 -6.83 -5.32
CA VAL A 54 12.20 -8.07 -4.58
C VAL A 54 12.11 -9.31 -5.49
N LEU A 55 11.16 -9.33 -6.42
CA LEU A 55 10.97 -10.45 -7.35
C LEU A 55 11.81 -10.36 -8.63
N GLY A 56 12.63 -9.31 -8.79
CA GLY A 56 13.39 -9.09 -10.03
C GLY A 56 12.51 -8.86 -11.27
N LYS A 57 11.29 -8.31 -11.09
CA LYS A 57 10.33 -8.01 -12.15
C LYS A 57 10.33 -6.52 -12.48
N PRO A 58 11.09 -6.06 -13.50
CA PRO A 58 11.23 -4.64 -13.81
C PRO A 58 9.91 -3.99 -14.24
N GLU A 59 9.08 -4.70 -15.01
CA GLU A 59 7.76 -4.21 -15.45
C GLU A 59 6.85 -3.85 -14.28
N LEU A 60 6.84 -4.68 -13.24
CA LEU A 60 6.03 -4.45 -12.04
C LEU A 60 6.56 -3.26 -11.22
N LYS A 61 7.88 -3.09 -11.21
CA LYS A 61 8.53 -1.95 -10.56
C LYS A 61 8.17 -0.65 -11.26
N GLU A 62 8.35 -0.59 -12.57
CA GLU A 62 8.07 0.58 -13.42
C GLU A 62 6.60 0.95 -13.37
N HIS A 63 5.69 -0.03 -13.40
CA HIS A 63 4.28 0.24 -13.29
C HIS A 63 3.90 0.77 -11.89
N GLY A 64 4.55 0.29 -10.83
CA GLY A 64 4.42 0.89 -9.49
C GLY A 64 4.88 2.34 -9.45
N GLU A 65 5.98 2.67 -10.13
CA GLU A 65 6.49 4.04 -10.24
C GLU A 65 5.54 4.96 -11.01
N LYS A 66 4.96 4.49 -12.12
CA LYS A 66 3.97 5.25 -12.90
C LYS A 66 2.72 5.57 -12.08
N ILE A 67 2.27 4.66 -11.22
CA ILE A 67 1.16 4.94 -10.28
C ILE A 67 1.56 6.04 -9.29
N LEU A 68 2.79 6.02 -8.77
CA LEU A 68 3.28 7.06 -7.86
C LEU A 68 3.44 8.43 -8.53
N GLN A 69 3.65 8.45 -9.85
CA GLN A 69 3.71 9.66 -10.66
C GLN A 69 2.33 10.15 -11.12
N GLY A 70 1.27 9.35 -10.91
CA GLY A 70 -0.06 9.63 -11.44
C GLY A 70 -0.19 9.41 -12.96
N GLU A 71 0.77 8.73 -13.58
CA GLU A 71 0.78 8.41 -15.02
C GLU A 71 0.04 7.10 -15.35
N ALA A 72 -0.27 6.28 -14.34
CA ALA A 72 -1.00 5.02 -14.48
C ALA A 72 -1.99 4.82 -13.32
N SER A 73 -3.13 4.19 -13.61
CA SER A 73 -4.12 3.82 -12.61
C SER A 73 -4.01 2.34 -12.22
N ILE A 74 -4.58 1.98 -11.07
CA ILE A 74 -4.64 0.58 -10.61
C ILE A 74 -5.45 -0.29 -11.58
N HIS A 75 -6.45 0.28 -12.24
CA HIS A 75 -7.39 -0.43 -13.12
C HIS A 75 -6.81 -0.82 -14.48
N ASP A 76 -5.68 -0.24 -14.89
CA ASP A 76 -5.11 -0.46 -16.22
C ASP A 76 -4.63 -1.90 -16.49
N ILE A 77 -4.54 -2.75 -15.46
CA ILE A 77 -4.07 -4.14 -15.60
C ILE A 77 -5.22 -5.15 -15.79
N ASN A 78 -6.47 -4.80 -15.48
CA ASN A 78 -7.51 -5.82 -15.27
C ASN A 78 -8.84 -5.64 -16.02
N GLU A 79 -8.90 -4.80 -17.06
CA GLU A 79 -10.00 -4.89 -18.02
C GLU A 79 -9.57 -5.70 -19.26
N PRO A 80 -10.05 -6.95 -19.46
CA PRO A 80 -10.26 -7.39 -20.82
C PRO A 80 -11.28 -6.42 -21.41
N ARG A 81 -10.87 -5.58 -22.37
CA ARG A 81 -11.85 -4.93 -23.25
C ARG A 81 -12.66 -6.05 -23.89
N SER A 82 -13.83 -6.30 -23.33
CA SER A 82 -14.77 -7.26 -23.88
C SER A 82 -15.49 -6.57 -25.02
N THR A 83 -15.39 -7.20 -26.19
CA THR A 83 -16.12 -6.96 -27.46
C THR A 83 -15.66 -5.78 -28.32
#